data_AF-A0A1G3QHN7-F1
#
_entry.id   AF-A0A1G3QHN7-F1
#
_cell.length_a   1.000
_cell.length_b   1.000
_cell.length_c   1.000
_cell.angle_alpha   90.00
_cell.angle_beta   90.00
_cell.angle_gamma   90.00
#
_symmetry.space_group_name_H-M   'P 1'
#
loop_
_entity.id
_entity.type
_entity.pdbx_description
1 polymer ?
#
loop_
_entity_poly.entity_id
_entity_poly.type
_entity_poly.pdbx_seq_one_letter_code
_entity_poly.pdbx_strand_id
1 'polypeptide(L)'
;MKIRNAVVVILCLSMVQCATYYHIFEGPQSTFYTEQEKQLLEKTTKSIDFDYGYDQDMDLDYVFPLTQGYTEFKPGDRDLSQALDGVDDNTLIAFSEKIYWLKKFTVIKMDEYGKSGNWKFYTYINKYLLPSIDHYAAMVEKQAVRRDNYQYEIEKRKKSIDNKIRKEMLRREFEELWRYDYNS
;
A
#
# COMPACT_ATOMS: atom_id res chain seq x y z
N MET A 1 19.13 -51.58 12.16
CA MET A 1 19.53 -50.37 11.39
C MET A 1 18.48 -49.84 10.42
N LYS A 2 17.51 -50.64 9.93
CA LYS A 2 16.54 -50.18 8.92
C LYS A 2 15.48 -49.17 9.41
N ILE A 3 15.09 -49.24 10.69
CA ILE A 3 14.04 -48.37 11.27
C ILE A 3 14.55 -46.93 11.49
N ARG A 4 15.81 -46.77 11.89
CA ARG A 4 16.41 -45.44 12.14
C ARG A 4 16.47 -44.59 10.88
N ASN A 5 16.76 -45.20 9.73
CA ASN A 5 16.80 -44.50 8.45
C ASN A 5 15.40 -44.12 7.96
N ALA A 6 14.39 -44.97 8.22
CA ALA A 6 13.00 -44.66 7.88
C ALA A 6 12.44 -43.47 8.68
N VAL A 7 12.76 -43.38 9.97
CA VAL A 7 12.34 -42.25 10.83
C VAL A 7 12.95 -40.93 10.36
N VAL A 8 14.23 -40.92 9.96
CA VAL A 8 14.89 -39.70 9.45
C VAL A 8 14.27 -39.23 8.13
N VAL A 9 13.94 -40.16 7.22
CA VAL A 9 13.30 -39.81 5.94
C VAL A 9 11.90 -39.23 6.15
N ILE A 10 11.11 -39.79 7.08
CA ILE A 10 9.77 -39.27 7.40
C ILE A 10 9.86 -37.86 8.01
N LEU A 11 10.83 -37.61 8.89
CA LEU A 11 11.05 -36.29 9.49
C LEU A 11 11.46 -35.23 8.46
N CYS A 12 12.31 -35.60 7.49
CA CYS A 12 12.66 -34.71 6.38
C CYS A 12 11.45 -34.42 5.48
N LEU A 13 10.60 -35.42 5.19
CA LEU A 13 9.39 -35.22 4.37
C LEU A 13 8.34 -34.33 5.06
N SER A 14 8.23 -34.40 6.40
CA SER A 14 7.35 -33.50 7.15
C SER A 14 7.82 -32.04 7.13
N MET A 15 9.13 -31.78 7.05
CA MET A 15 9.65 -30.41 6.92
C MET A 15 9.48 -29.84 5.50
N VAL A 16 9.48 -30.70 4.47
CA VAL A 16 9.23 -30.29 3.08
C VAL A 16 7.77 -29.88 2.87
N GLN A 17 6.80 -30.53 3.52
CA GLN A 17 5.38 -30.15 3.42
C GLN A 17 5.06 -28.79 4.06
N CYS A 18 5.76 -28.40 5.12
CA CYS A 18 5.59 -27.07 5.70
C CYS A 18 6.18 -25.96 4.80
N ALA A 19 7.29 -26.23 4.10
CA ALA A 19 7.92 -25.25 3.22
C ALA A 19 7.15 -25.02 1.91
N THR A 20 6.46 -26.04 1.37
CA THR A 20 5.68 -25.91 0.14
C THR A 20 4.29 -25.31 0.35
N TYR A 21 3.73 -25.35 1.57
CA TYR A 21 2.40 -24.80 1.86
C TYR A 21 2.36 -23.27 1.74
N TYR A 22 3.46 -22.57 2.08
CA TYR A 22 3.54 -21.10 2.00
C TYR A 22 3.56 -20.57 0.56
N HIS A 23 4.07 -21.33 -0.41
CA HIS A 23 4.13 -20.91 -1.82
C HIS A 23 2.88 -21.25 -2.64
N ILE A 24 2.01 -22.14 -2.14
CA ILE A 24 0.80 -22.56 -2.87
C ILE A 24 -0.39 -21.62 -2.59
N PHE A 25 -0.32 -20.83 -1.51
CA PHE A 25 -1.37 -19.88 -1.11
C PHE A 25 -0.85 -18.44 -1.03
N GLU A 26 0.01 -18.02 -1.96
CA GLU A 26 0.13 -16.58 -2.24
C GLU A 26 -1.21 -16.15 -2.84
N GLY A 27 -2.12 -15.68 -1.98
CA GLY A 27 -3.40 -15.11 -2.43
C GLY A 27 -3.16 -13.94 -3.39
N PRO A 28 -4.23 -13.36 -3.97
CA PRO A 28 -4.11 -12.27 -4.93
C PRO A 28 -3.16 -11.17 -4.42
N GLN A 29 -2.18 -10.83 -5.25
CA GLN A 29 -1.20 -9.78 -5.00
C GLN A 29 -1.72 -8.47 -5.59
N SER A 30 -1.43 -7.35 -4.94
CA SER A 30 -1.75 -6.04 -5.52
C SER A 30 -0.96 -5.81 -6.81
N THR A 31 -1.64 -5.20 -7.79
CA THR A 31 -1.05 -4.72 -9.05
C THR A 31 -0.80 -3.22 -9.03
N PHE A 32 -1.01 -2.55 -7.89
CA PHE A 32 -0.90 -1.10 -7.78
C PHE A 32 0.53 -0.60 -8.02
N TYR A 33 1.55 -1.31 -7.54
CA TYR A 33 2.96 -0.97 -7.69
C TYR A 33 3.69 -1.90 -8.66
N THR A 34 4.54 -1.33 -9.51
CA THR A 34 5.56 -2.09 -10.26
C THR A 34 6.67 -2.54 -9.32
N GLU A 35 7.49 -3.50 -9.74
CA GLU A 35 8.63 -3.97 -8.94
C GLU A 35 9.64 -2.85 -8.61
N GLN A 36 9.89 -1.92 -9.52
CA GLN A 36 10.76 -0.77 -9.23
C GLN A 36 10.14 0.15 -8.17
N GLU A 37 8.83 0.39 -8.24
CA GLU A 37 8.13 1.22 -7.27
C GLU A 37 8.06 0.55 -5.90
N LYS A 38 7.90 -0.78 -5.84
CA LYS A 38 7.97 -1.55 -4.59
C LYS A 38 9.32 -1.41 -3.91
N GLN A 39 10.42 -1.44 -4.67
CA GLN A 39 11.76 -1.21 -4.10
C GLN A 39 11.89 0.18 -3.49
N LEU A 40 11.35 1.20 -4.16
CA LEU A 40 11.34 2.57 -3.62
C LEU A 40 10.44 2.70 -2.39
N LEU A 41 9.26 2.07 -2.41
CA LEU A 41 8.33 2.00 -1.29
C LEU A 41 8.98 1.32 -0.08
N GLU A 42 9.59 0.15 -0.27
CA GLU A 42 10.30 -0.58 0.78
C GLU A 42 11.45 0.23 1.36
N LYS A 43 12.28 0.84 0.50
CA LYS A 43 13.42 1.67 0.93
C LYS A 43 12.96 2.85 1.79
N THR A 44 11.90 3.54 1.37
CA THR A 44 11.43 4.75 2.03
C THR A 44 10.62 4.45 3.29
N THR A 45 9.74 3.45 3.28
CA THR A 45 8.97 3.03 4.48
C THR A 45 9.90 2.56 5.59
N LYS A 46 10.85 1.66 5.29
CA LYS A 46 11.82 1.17 6.27
C LYS A 46 12.69 2.27 6.87
N SER A 47 12.97 3.34 6.11
CA SER A 47 13.81 4.45 6.58
C SER A 47 13.19 5.26 7.71
N ILE A 48 11.89 5.14 7.94
CA ILE A 48 11.13 5.94 8.92
C ILE A 48 10.30 5.09 9.88
N ASP A 49 10.67 3.81 10.07
CA ASP A 49 9.94 2.85 10.91
C ASP A 49 8.50 2.56 10.41
N PHE A 50 8.29 2.53 9.10
CA PHE A 50 7.04 2.09 8.47
C PHE A 50 7.25 0.81 7.65
N ASP A 51 6.15 0.15 7.34
CA ASP A 51 6.10 -0.94 6.37
C ASP A 51 4.81 -0.82 5.54
N TYR A 52 4.64 -1.68 4.54
CA TYR A 52 3.51 -1.66 3.63
C TYR A 52 2.92 -3.05 3.43
N GLY A 53 1.63 -3.09 3.07
CA GLY A 53 0.91 -4.34 2.87
C GLY A 53 -0.28 -4.17 1.95
N TYR A 54 -0.92 -5.31 1.64
CA TYR A 54 -2.14 -5.38 0.86
C TYR A 54 -3.18 -6.20 1.61
N ASP A 55 -4.40 -5.67 1.73
CA ASP A 55 -5.52 -6.36 2.34
C ASP A 55 -6.47 -6.83 1.22
N GLN A 56 -6.57 -8.15 1.05
CA GLN A 56 -7.38 -8.79 0.02
C GLN A 56 -8.89 -8.62 0.25
N ASP A 57 -9.33 -8.57 1.52
CA ASP A 57 -10.74 -8.41 1.84
C ASP A 57 -11.22 -6.99 1.50
N MET A 58 -10.30 -6.02 1.54
CA MET A 58 -10.59 -4.63 1.20
C MET A 58 -10.22 -4.23 -0.24
N ASP A 59 -9.41 -5.07 -0.91
CA ASP A 59 -8.70 -4.71 -2.14
C ASP A 59 -7.99 -3.35 -2.00
N LEU A 60 -7.11 -3.25 -1.00
CA LEU A 60 -6.48 -2.00 -0.60
C LEU A 60 -5.02 -2.19 -0.18
N ASP A 61 -4.10 -1.51 -0.87
CA ASP A 61 -2.74 -1.31 -0.38
C ASP A 61 -2.73 -0.30 0.78
N TYR A 62 -1.83 -0.48 1.73
CA TYR A 62 -1.72 0.40 2.88
C TYR A 62 -0.28 0.47 3.40
N VAL A 63 -0.02 1.53 4.15
CA VAL A 63 1.25 1.79 4.83
C VAL A 63 0.95 1.89 6.33
N PHE A 64 1.78 1.27 7.17
CA PHE A 64 1.57 1.19 8.61
C PHE A 64 2.87 1.37 9.40
N PRO A 65 2.82 1.98 10.61
CA PRO A 65 4.00 2.13 11.44
C PRO A 65 4.40 0.79 12.07
N LEU A 66 5.70 0.55 12.21
CA LEU A 66 6.28 -0.57 12.95
C LEU A 66 6.42 -0.28 14.46
N THR A 67 6.30 0.99 14.85
CA THR A 67 6.39 1.43 16.24
C THR A 67 5.03 1.41 16.93
N GLN A 68 5.01 1.29 18.25
CA GLN A 68 3.77 1.24 19.03
C GLN A 68 3.08 2.61 19.03
N GLY A 69 2.00 2.73 18.26
CA GLY A 69 1.15 3.92 18.19
C GLY A 69 0.68 4.20 16.77
N TYR A 70 -0.63 4.32 16.56
CA TYR A 70 -1.23 4.58 15.24
C TYR A 70 -1.51 6.06 14.98
N THR A 71 -1.14 6.93 15.92
CA THR A 71 -1.47 8.37 15.91
C THR A 71 -0.29 9.26 16.26
N GLU A 72 0.79 8.69 16.80
CA GLU A 72 2.01 9.42 17.20
C GLU A 72 3.18 8.89 16.38
N PHE A 73 3.58 9.67 15.37
CA PHE A 73 4.64 9.28 14.45
C PHE A 73 5.90 10.07 14.74
N LYS A 74 7.06 9.41 14.66
CA LYS A 74 8.36 10.06 14.85
C LYS A 74 8.69 10.96 13.66
N PRO A 75 9.39 12.09 13.87
CA PRO A 75 9.96 12.84 12.75
C PRO A 75 11.05 12.01 12.07
N GLY A 76 10.91 11.74 10.78
CA GLY A 76 11.87 10.97 9.98
C GLY A 76 12.38 11.71 8.74
N ASP A 77 12.24 13.04 8.68
CA ASP A 77 12.56 13.84 7.50
C ASP A 77 14.00 13.66 6.98
N ARG A 78 14.96 13.51 7.90
CA ARG A 78 16.38 13.34 7.56
C ARG A 78 16.64 11.95 6.99
N ASP A 79 16.11 10.93 7.65
CA ASP A 79 16.36 9.54 7.30
C ASP A 79 15.64 9.20 5.98
N LEU A 80 14.42 9.75 5.77
CA LEU A 80 13.73 9.70 4.48
C LEU A 80 14.50 10.43 3.38
N SER A 81 15.06 11.61 3.66
CA SER A 81 15.87 12.33 2.68
C SER A 81 17.08 11.50 2.25
N GLN A 82 17.78 10.86 3.19
CA GLN A 82 18.91 9.98 2.92
C GLN A 82 18.48 8.74 2.11
N ALA A 83 17.32 8.17 2.40
CA ALA A 83 16.76 7.07 1.62
C ALA A 83 16.40 7.49 0.19
N LEU A 84 16.20 8.78 -0.07
CA LEU A 84 15.91 9.32 -1.40
C LEU A 84 17.16 9.86 -2.11
N ASP A 85 18.35 9.73 -1.51
CA ASP A 85 19.59 10.11 -2.17
C ASP A 85 19.81 9.27 -3.44
N GLY A 86 20.12 9.97 -4.54
CA GLY A 86 20.32 9.38 -5.86
C GLY A 86 19.04 9.06 -6.64
N VAL A 87 17.84 9.29 -6.07
CA VAL A 87 16.57 9.20 -6.81
C VAL A 87 16.41 10.46 -7.66
N ASP A 88 16.06 10.29 -8.95
CA ASP A 88 15.81 11.42 -9.83
C ASP A 88 14.53 12.17 -9.45
N ASP A 89 14.51 13.48 -9.72
CA ASP A 89 13.43 14.36 -9.28
C ASP A 89 12.07 13.95 -9.88
N ASN A 90 12.04 13.49 -11.14
CA ASN A 90 10.81 13.05 -11.80
C ASN A 90 10.24 11.78 -11.16
N THR A 91 11.09 10.80 -10.84
CA THR A 91 10.69 9.58 -10.15
C THR A 91 10.18 9.88 -8.75
N LEU A 92 10.85 10.76 -7.99
CA LEU A 92 10.37 11.15 -6.66
C LEU A 92 9.01 11.87 -6.73
N ILE A 93 8.84 12.76 -7.70
CA ILE A 93 7.56 13.44 -7.93
C ILE A 93 6.46 12.42 -8.29
N ALA A 94 6.71 11.51 -9.22
CA ALA A 94 5.75 10.48 -9.60
C ALA A 94 5.41 9.54 -8.43
N PHE A 95 6.42 9.18 -7.63
CA PHE A 95 6.24 8.39 -6.42
C PHE A 95 5.36 9.12 -5.40
N SER A 96 5.64 10.40 -5.12
CA SER A 96 4.82 11.25 -4.25
C SER A 96 3.36 11.33 -4.72
N GLU A 97 3.15 11.52 -6.02
CA GLU A 97 1.81 11.53 -6.62
C GLU A 97 1.09 10.19 -6.47
N LYS A 98 1.82 9.08 -6.56
CA LYS A 98 1.27 7.73 -6.37
C LYS A 98 0.89 7.43 -4.92
N ILE A 99 1.68 7.90 -3.95
CA ILE A 99 1.30 7.82 -2.52
C ILE A 99 0.09 8.71 -2.22
N TYR A 100 0.01 9.91 -2.83
CA TYR A 100 -1.18 10.76 -2.74
C TYR A 100 -2.42 10.07 -3.33
N TRP A 101 -2.26 9.37 -4.45
CA TRP A 101 -3.34 8.55 -5.02
C TRP A 101 -3.81 7.50 -4.03
N LEU A 102 -2.88 6.75 -3.42
CA LEU A 102 -3.22 5.72 -2.45
C LEU A 102 -4.01 6.28 -1.25
N LYS A 103 -3.56 7.42 -0.71
CA LYS A 103 -4.27 8.15 0.34
C LYS A 103 -5.72 8.46 -0.06
N LYS A 104 -5.92 9.01 -1.25
CA LYS A 104 -7.26 9.37 -1.73
C LYS A 104 -8.14 8.16 -1.96
N PHE A 105 -7.59 7.10 -2.52
CA PHE A 105 -8.28 5.83 -2.71
C PHE A 105 -8.71 5.21 -1.36
N THR A 106 -7.84 5.29 -0.34
CA THR A 106 -8.15 4.85 1.03
C THR A 106 -9.36 5.59 1.62
N VAL A 107 -9.44 6.91 1.43
CA VAL A 107 -10.60 7.71 1.88
C VAL A 107 -11.88 7.30 1.16
N ILE A 108 -11.82 7.07 -0.15
CA ILE A 108 -12.99 6.66 -0.94
C ILE A 108 -13.50 5.29 -0.47
N LYS A 109 -12.60 4.30 -0.32
CA LYS A 109 -12.95 2.96 0.21
C LYS A 109 -13.57 3.05 1.60
N MET A 110 -13.01 3.89 2.48
CA MET A 110 -13.59 4.15 3.80
C MET A 110 -15.04 4.67 3.67
N ASP A 111 -15.27 5.68 2.83
CA ASP A 111 -16.60 6.26 2.64
C ASP A 111 -17.61 5.24 2.05
N GLU A 112 -17.17 4.37 1.14
CA GLU A 112 -17.98 3.27 0.60
C GLU A 112 -18.40 2.27 1.69
N TYR A 113 -17.47 1.89 2.58
CA TYR A 113 -17.80 1.06 3.73
C TYR A 113 -18.76 1.75 4.70
N GLY A 114 -18.62 3.07 4.88
CA GLY A 114 -19.58 3.86 5.66
C GLY A 114 -20.99 3.84 5.06
N LYS A 115 -21.10 4.02 3.73
CA LYS A 115 -22.40 4.03 3.01
C LYS A 115 -23.06 2.66 2.97
N SER A 116 -22.28 1.59 2.84
CA SER A 116 -22.77 0.21 2.81
C SER A 116 -23.05 -0.38 4.20
N GLY A 117 -22.74 0.35 5.28
CA GLY A 117 -22.92 -0.10 6.66
C GLY A 117 -21.85 -1.10 7.14
N ASN A 118 -20.75 -1.28 6.40
CA ASN A 118 -19.62 -2.10 6.83
C ASN A 118 -18.73 -1.33 7.82
N TRP A 119 -19.23 -1.20 9.06
CA TRP A 119 -18.55 -0.43 10.11
C TRP A 119 -17.21 -1.02 10.53
N LYS A 120 -17.00 -2.32 10.34
CA LYS A 120 -15.71 -3.00 10.64
C LYS A 120 -14.60 -2.39 9.79
N PHE A 121 -14.75 -2.39 8.47
CA PHE A 121 -13.71 -1.87 7.57
C PHE A 121 -13.65 -0.34 7.58
N TYR A 122 -14.79 0.34 7.72
CA TYR A 122 -14.80 1.79 7.95
C TYR A 122 -13.93 2.18 9.15
N THR A 123 -14.16 1.53 10.31
CA THR A 123 -13.43 1.83 11.54
C THR A 123 -11.96 1.43 11.41
N TYR A 124 -11.68 0.29 10.78
CA TYR A 124 -10.32 -0.17 10.57
C TYR A 124 -9.50 0.84 9.75
N ILE A 125 -10.03 1.29 8.61
CA ILE A 125 -9.36 2.31 7.80
C ILE A 125 -9.22 3.61 8.57
N ASN A 126 -10.31 4.14 9.14
CA ASN A 126 -10.32 5.43 9.82
C ASN A 126 -9.36 5.49 11.02
N LYS A 127 -9.25 4.41 11.79
CA LYS A 127 -8.46 4.39 13.03
C LYS A 127 -7.00 3.96 12.85
N TYR A 128 -6.72 3.08 11.88
CA TYR A 128 -5.41 2.44 11.80
C TYR A 128 -4.67 2.74 10.49
N LEU A 129 -5.37 2.80 9.35
CA LEU A 129 -4.71 2.95 8.05
C LEU A 129 -4.60 4.41 7.61
N LEU A 130 -5.68 5.17 7.75
CA LEU A 130 -5.75 6.56 7.27
C LEU A 130 -4.73 7.48 7.97
N PRO A 131 -4.56 7.45 9.31
CA PRO A 131 -3.53 8.28 9.96
C PRO A 131 -2.12 7.98 9.46
N SER A 132 -1.83 6.70 9.23
CA SER A 132 -0.52 6.20 8.80
C SER A 132 -0.19 6.66 7.37
N ILE A 133 -1.10 6.45 6.43
CA ILE A 133 -0.90 6.90 5.03
C ILE A 133 -0.91 8.42 4.93
N ASP A 134 -1.68 9.13 5.76
CA ASP A 134 -1.69 10.59 5.80
C ASP A 134 -0.33 11.15 6.22
N HIS A 135 0.25 10.60 7.28
CA HIS A 135 1.57 10.99 7.76
C HIS A 135 2.65 10.69 6.71
N TYR A 136 2.67 9.47 6.20
CA TYR A 136 3.66 9.05 5.21
C TYR A 136 3.58 9.88 3.92
N ALA A 137 2.36 10.10 3.40
CA ALA A 137 2.14 10.94 2.21
C ALA A 137 2.67 12.36 2.42
N ALA A 138 2.43 12.95 3.60
CA ALA A 138 2.92 14.29 3.91
C ALA A 138 4.46 14.36 3.94
N MET A 139 5.12 13.33 4.47
CA MET A 139 6.58 13.27 4.49
C MET A 139 7.16 13.14 3.09
N VAL A 140 6.63 12.23 2.27
CA VAL A 140 7.11 12.03 0.88
C VAL A 140 6.86 13.29 0.05
N GLU A 141 5.69 13.90 0.17
CA GLU A 141 5.35 15.15 -0.51
C GLU A 141 6.31 16.28 -0.13
N LYS A 142 6.65 16.40 1.16
CA LYS A 142 7.62 17.40 1.63
C LYS A 142 8.99 17.22 0.98
N GLN A 143 9.43 15.99 0.73
CA GLN A 143 10.68 15.74 0.02
C GLN A 143 10.57 16.07 -1.48
N ALA A 144 9.43 15.74 -2.11
CA ALA A 144 9.18 16.09 -3.52
C ALA A 144 9.07 17.61 -3.74
N VAL A 145 8.47 18.36 -2.83
CA VAL A 145 8.35 19.84 -2.91
C VAL A 145 9.71 20.54 -2.86
N ARG A 146 10.72 19.91 -2.27
CA ARG A 146 12.10 20.43 -2.28
C ARG A 146 12.81 20.22 -3.63
N ARG A 147 12.20 19.47 -4.55
CA ARG A 147 12.75 19.16 -5.87
C ARG A 147 12.03 19.93 -6.96
N ASP A 148 12.80 20.54 -7.86
CA ASP A 148 12.37 21.31 -9.03
C ASP A 148 11.12 22.21 -8.79
N ASN A 149 10.47 22.67 -9.85
CA ASN A 149 9.28 23.53 -9.79
C ASN A 149 8.00 22.83 -9.26
N TYR A 150 8.10 21.65 -8.62
CA TYR A 150 6.95 20.88 -8.13
C TYR A 150 6.08 21.69 -7.17
N GLN A 151 6.69 22.51 -6.33
CA GLN A 151 5.99 23.40 -5.40
C GLN A 151 4.94 24.28 -6.08
N TYR A 152 5.19 24.74 -7.30
CA TYR A 152 4.28 25.64 -8.03
C TYR A 152 3.17 24.87 -8.76
N GLU A 153 3.38 23.60 -9.07
CA GLU A 153 2.43 22.77 -9.85
C GLU A 153 1.61 21.80 -9.00
N ILE A 154 2.00 21.57 -7.74
CA ILE A 154 1.46 20.51 -6.89
C ILE A 154 -0.07 20.51 -6.82
N GLU A 155 -0.69 21.67 -6.62
CA GLU A 155 -2.15 21.77 -6.53
C GLU A 155 -2.86 21.44 -7.84
N LYS A 156 -2.26 21.81 -8.98
CA LYS A 156 -2.79 21.47 -10.30
C LYS A 156 -2.67 19.96 -10.55
N ARG A 157 -1.53 19.36 -10.16
CA ARG A 157 -1.27 17.93 -10.29
C ARG A 157 -2.20 17.10 -9.39
N LYS A 158 -2.37 17.47 -8.12
CA LYS A 158 -3.34 16.85 -7.20
C LYS A 158 -4.76 16.87 -7.74
N LYS A 159 -5.23 18.00 -8.28
CA LYS A 159 -6.55 18.07 -8.93
C LYS A 159 -6.66 17.15 -10.16
N SER A 160 -5.58 17.01 -10.93
CA SER A 160 -5.55 16.05 -12.04
C SER A 160 -5.68 14.61 -11.55
N ILE A 161 -4.96 14.26 -10.47
CA ILE A 161 -5.02 12.95 -9.83
C ILE A 161 -6.42 12.68 -9.28
N ASP A 162 -7.02 13.60 -8.53
CA ASP A 162 -8.37 13.48 -8.00
C ASP A 162 -9.39 13.19 -9.12
N ASN A 163 -9.26 13.87 -10.26
CA ASN A 163 -10.10 13.63 -11.43
C ASN A 163 -9.88 12.25 -12.06
N LYS A 164 -8.63 11.77 -12.11
CA LYS A 164 -8.31 10.42 -12.63
C LYS A 164 -8.89 9.35 -11.71
N ILE A 165 -8.73 9.50 -10.39
CA ILE A 165 -9.31 8.60 -9.39
C ILE A 165 -10.82 8.56 -9.54
N ARG A 166 -11.48 9.72 -9.64
CA ARG A 166 -12.94 9.77 -9.83
C ARG A 166 -13.40 9.01 -11.07
N LYS A 167 -12.68 9.15 -12.20
CA LYS A 167 -13.01 8.42 -13.44
C LYS A 167 -12.79 6.91 -13.29
N GLU A 168 -11.73 6.51 -12.60
CA GLU A 168 -11.43 5.11 -12.30
C GLU A 168 -12.53 4.48 -11.43
N MET A 169 -12.97 5.19 -10.39
CA MET A 169 -14.08 4.74 -9.53
C MET A 169 -15.37 4.56 -10.31
N LEU A 170 -15.76 5.55 -11.12
CA LEU A 170 -16.94 5.46 -11.98
C LEU A 170 -16.86 4.29 -12.96
N ARG A 171 -15.66 4.00 -13.49
CA ARG A 171 -15.43 2.84 -14.35
C ARG A 171 -15.66 1.54 -13.58
N ARG A 172 -15.11 1.41 -12.37
CA ARG A 172 -15.29 0.20 -11.52
C ARG A 172 -16.75 -0.02 -11.15
N GLU A 173 -17.45 1.03 -10.71
CA GLU A 173 -18.90 0.97 -10.42
C GLU A 173 -19.69 0.51 -11.66
N PHE A 174 -19.37 1.05 -12.83
CA PHE A 174 -20.01 0.64 -14.08
C PHE A 174 -19.72 -0.83 -14.43
N GLU A 175 -18.47 -1.28 -14.30
CA GLU A 175 -18.07 -2.67 -14.54
C GLU A 175 -18.76 -3.64 -13.58
N GLU A 176 -18.94 -3.27 -12.31
CA GLU A 176 -19.69 -4.05 -11.33
C GLU A 176 -21.17 -4.15 -11.70
N LEU A 177 -21.84 -3.02 -11.97
CA LEU A 177 -23.24 -3.01 -12.42
C LEU A 177 -23.44 -3.86 -13.67
N TRP A 178 -22.53 -3.74 -14.64
CA TRP A 178 -22.61 -4.49 -15.88
C TRP A 178 -22.41 -6.00 -15.67
N ARG A 179 -21.58 -6.41 -14.72
CA ARG A 179 -21.44 -7.83 -14.33
C ARG A 179 -22.71 -8.38 -13.70
N TYR A 180 -23.48 -7.57 -12.96
CA TYR A 180 -24.75 -7.99 -12.38
C TYR A 180 -25.84 -8.14 -13.44
N ASP A 181 -25.94 -7.20 -14.39
CA ASP A 181 -26.94 -7.24 -15.46
C ASP A 181 -26.72 -8.37 -16.48
N TYR A 182 -25.48 -8.81 -16.70
CA TYR A 182 -25.17 -9.88 -17.67
C TYR A 182 -25.26 -11.29 -17.08
N ASN A 183 -25.21 -11.42 -15.75
CA ASN A 183 -25.29 -12.71 -15.04
C ASN A 183 -26.65 -12.95 -14.36
N SER A 184 -27.64 -12.06 -14.57
CA SER A 184 -29.05 -12.21 -14.17
C SER A 184 -29.90 -12.71 -15.32
#